data_AF-A0A0K1QFK6-F1
#
_entry.id   AF-A0A0K1QFK6-F1
#
_cell.length_a   1.000
_cell.length_b   1.000
_cell.length_c   1.000
_cell.angle_alpha   90.00
_cell.angle_beta   90.00
_cell.angle_gamma   90.00
#
_symmetry.space_group_name_H-M   'P 1'
#
loop_
_entity.id
_entity.type
_entity.pdbx_description
1 polymer ?
#
loop_
_entity_poly.entity_id
_entity_poly.type
_entity_poly.pdbx_seq_one_letter_code
_entity_poly.pdbx_strand_id
1 'polypeptide(L)' 'MGTKMKPGKALDEVVSELEQLADEIKVKLHLANMDAKSTWNEKLEPRLFEARKHAKEASDASRKSIEEAVEAFRTFSRSL' A
#
# COMPACT_ATOMS: atom_id res chain seq x y z
N MET A 1 -8.58 -29.84 -3.46
CA MET A 1 -8.27 -29.07 -4.69
C MET A 1 -7.35 -27.92 -4.29
N GLY A 2 -6.05 -28.05 -4.56
CA GLY A 2 -5.08 -26.99 -4.23
C GLY A 2 -5.05 -25.98 -5.37
N THR A 3 -5.73 -24.85 -5.22
CA THR A 3 -5.56 -23.73 -6.13
C THR A 3 -4.16 -23.16 -5.93
N LYS A 4 -3.21 -23.64 -6.74
CA LYS A 4 -1.91 -22.99 -6.91
C LYS A 4 -2.16 -21.65 -7.61
N MET A 5 -2.51 -20.64 -6.83
CA MET A 5 -2.56 -19.26 -7.29
C MET A 5 -1.15 -18.91 -7.75
N LYS A 6 -1.00 -18.52 -9.02
CA LYS A 6 0.30 -18.13 -9.57
C LYS A 6 0.84 -16.96 -8.72
N PRO A 7 2.08 -17.01 -8.22
CA PRO A 7 2.60 -16.01 -7.28
C PRO A 7 2.49 -14.57 -7.80
N GLY A 8 2.63 -14.35 -9.11
CA GLY A 8 2.45 -13.02 -9.71
C GLY A 8 1.01 -12.48 -9.66
N LYS A 9 -0.01 -13.33 -9.86
CA LYS A 9 -1.41 -12.87 -9.88
C LYS A 9 -1.88 -12.38 -8.51
N ALA A 10 -1.37 -13.01 -7.45
CA ALA A 10 -1.63 -12.60 -6.08
C ALA A 10 -0.92 -11.28 -5.71
N LEU A 11 0.28 -11.04 -6.25
CA LEU A 11 1.02 -9.81 -6.00
C LEU A 11 0.35 -8.62 -6.69
N ASP A 12 -0.08 -8.79 -7.94
CA ASP A 12 -0.76 -7.76 -8.72
C ASP A 12 -2.08 -7.32 -8.05
N GLU A 13 -2.82 -8.26 -7.46
CA GLU A 13 -4.05 -7.99 -6.70
C GLU A 13 -3.76 -7.14 -5.45
N VAL A 14 -2.72 -7.49 -4.68
CA VAL A 14 -2.35 -6.75 -3.46
C VAL A 14 -1.80 -5.36 -3.79
N VAL A 15 -1.02 -5.22 -4.87
CA VAL A 15 -0.55 -3.91 -5.35
C VAL A 15 -1.73 -3.05 -5.79
N SER A 16 -2.70 -3.61 -6.51
CA SER A 16 -3.90 -2.90 -6.92
C SER A 16 -4.71 -2.41 -5.71
N GLU A 17 -4.81 -3.22 -4.65
CA GLU A 17 -5.45 -2.80 -3.40
C GLU A 17 -4.69 -1.63 -2.74
N LEU A 18 -3.36 -1.70 -2.70
CA LEU A 18 -2.52 -0.63 -2.14
C LEU A 18 -2.74 0.70 -2.88
N GLU A 19 -2.82 0.66 -4.21
CA GLU A 19 -3.10 1.84 -5.04
C GLU A 19 -4.48 2.43 -4.75
N GLN A 20 -5.51 1.58 -4.66
CA GLN A 20 -6.86 2.03 -4.34
C GLN A 20 -6.92 2.70 -2.96
N LEU A 21 -6.31 2.08 -1.94
CA LEU A 21 -6.24 2.65 -0.60
C LEU A 21 -5.49 3.99 -0.60
N ALA A 22 -4.40 4.09 -1.37
CA ALA A 22 -3.64 5.33 -1.49
C ALA A 22 -4.49 6.46 -2.07
N ASP A 23 -5.27 6.18 -3.12
CA ASP A 23 -6.11 7.18 -3.77
C ASP A 23 -7.28 7.60 -2.87
N GLU A 24 -7.91 6.68 -2.16
CA GLU A 24 -8.92 6.99 -1.14
C GLU A 24 -8.35 7.87 -0.02
N ILE A 25 -7.14 7.55 0.47
CA ILE A 25 -6.46 8.34 1.49
C ILE A 25 -6.14 9.75 0.98
N LYS A 26 -5.65 9.91 -0.25
CA LYS A 26 -5.35 11.23 -0.84
C LYS A 26 -6.60 12.12 -0.90
N VAL A 27 -7.75 11.54 -1.24
CA VAL A 27 -9.03 12.27 -1.24
C VAL A 27 -9.37 12.76 0.17
N LYS A 28 -9.27 11.89 1.18
CA LYS A 28 -9.52 12.26 2.59
C LYS A 28 -8.52 13.29 3.11
N LEU A 29 -7.25 13.16 2.74
CA LEU A 29 -6.17 14.07 3.13
C LEU A 29 -6.39 15.51 2.69
N HIS A 30 -7.09 15.75 1.59
CA HIS A 30 -7.40 17.10 1.12
C HIS A 30 -8.11 17.91 2.22
N LEU A 31 -9.03 17.27 2.95
CA LEU A 31 -9.83 17.85 4.03
C LEU A 31 -9.22 17.63 5.42
N ALA A 32 -8.13 16.87 5.52
CA ALA A 32 -7.53 16.51 6.80
C ALA A 32 -6.65 17.63 7.40
N ASN A 33 -6.40 17.50 8.70
CA ASN A 33 -5.52 18.40 9.45
C ASN A 33 -4.04 18.25 9.06
N MET A 34 -3.18 19.14 9.55
CA MET A 34 -1.75 19.13 9.23
C MET A 34 -1.03 17.87 9.73
N ASP A 35 -1.45 17.30 10.86
CA ASP A 35 -0.82 16.09 11.43
C ASP A 35 -1.03 14.85 10.54
N ALA A 36 -2.23 14.69 9.99
CA ALA A 36 -2.53 13.64 9.02
C ALA A 36 -1.70 13.83 7.74
N LYS A 37 -1.57 15.06 7.26
CA LYS A 37 -0.73 15.40 6.09
C LYS A 37 0.75 15.11 6.35
N SER A 38 1.26 15.42 7.55
CA SER A 38 2.65 15.09 7.94
C SER A 38 2.87 13.58 7.99
N THR A 39 1.94 12.85 8.60
CA THR A 39 2.01 11.38 8.68
C THR A 39 2.03 10.73 7.30
N TRP A 40 1.21 11.24 6.38
CA TRP A 40 1.23 10.80 4.99
C TRP A 40 2.61 11.03 4.34
N ASN A 41 3.08 12.28 4.33
CA ASN A 41 4.31 12.68 3.65
C ASN A 41 5.54 11.96 4.21
N GLU A 42 5.62 11.81 5.54
CA GLU A 42 6.84 11.29 6.20
C GLU A 42 6.89 9.76 6.24
N LYS A 43 5.73 9.09 6.27
CA LYS A 43 5.67 7.65 6.57
C LYS A 43 5.03 6.83 5.47
N LEU A 44 3.93 7.30 4.88
CA LEU A 44 3.14 6.49 3.96
C LEU A 44 3.56 6.67 2.50
N GLU A 45 3.78 7.90 2.07
CA GLU A 45 4.20 8.18 0.70
C GLU A 45 5.55 7.50 0.35
N PRO A 46 6.59 7.53 1.21
CA PRO A 46 7.83 6.79 0.96
C PRO A 46 7.60 5.28 0.89
N ARG A 47 6.73 4.73 1.74
CA ARG A 47 6.39 3.29 1.73
C ARG A 47 5.66 2.89 0.46
N LEU A 48 4.76 3.72 -0.04
CA LEU A 48 4.07 3.49 -1.31
C LEU A 48 5.06 3.46 -2.48
N PHE A 49 6.03 4.38 -2.49
CA PHE A 49 7.08 4.41 -3.50
C PHE A 49 7.91 3.13 -3.51
N GLU A 50 8.41 2.70 -2.34
CA GLU A 50 9.20 1.46 -2.24
C GLU A 50 8.37 0.22 -2.59
N ALA A 51 7.11 0.14 -2.17
CA ALA A 51 6.20 -0.95 -2.52
C ALA A 51 6.00 -1.07 -4.05
N ARG A 52 5.83 0.05 -4.75
CA ARG A 52 5.73 0.09 -6.23
C ARG A 52 7.01 -0.35 -6.92
N LYS A 53 8.17 0.02 -6.37
CA LYS A 53 9.47 -0.41 -6.90
C LYS A 53 9.63 -1.92 -6.75
N HIS A 54 9.33 -2.42 -5.56
CA HIS A 54 9.42 -3.85 -5.24
C HIS A 54 8.41 -4.70 -6.02
N ALA A 55 7.21 -4.18 -6.31
CA ALA A 55 6.22 -4.87 -7.14
C ALA A 55 6.78 -5.26 -8.52
N LYS A 56 7.67 -4.44 -9.09
CA LYS A 56 8.33 -4.71 -10.37
C LYS A 56 9.41 -5.79 -10.30
N GLU A 57 9.94 -6.06 -9.11
CA GLU A 57 11.04 -7.00 -8.89
C GLU A 57 10.56 -8.44 -8.63
N ALA A 58 9.23 -8.65 -8.44
CA ALA A 58 8.56 -9.95 -8.31
C ALA A 58 9.24 -10.97 -7.36
N SER A 59 9.80 -10.49 -6.24
CA SER A 59 10.48 -11.34 -5.24
C SER A 59 9.62 -11.59 -3.98
N ASP A 60 9.95 -12.61 -3.19
CA ASP A 60 9.27 -12.86 -1.90
C ASP A 60 9.50 -11.71 -0.90
N ALA A 61 10.66 -11.06 -0.94
CA ALA A 61 10.94 -9.86 -0.16
C ALA A 61 10.04 -8.69 -0.60
N SER A 62 9.81 -8.56 -1.91
CA SER A 62 8.89 -7.58 -2.47
C SER A 62 7.46 -7.78 -1.95
N ARG A 63 7.00 -9.03 -1.93
CA ARG A 63 5.66 -9.38 -1.45
C ARG A 63 5.45 -8.95 0.00
N LYS A 64 6.41 -9.29 0.88
CA LYS A 64 6.34 -8.91 2.29
C LYS A 64 6.29 -7.39 2.48
N SER A 65 7.13 -6.66 1.75
CA SER A 65 7.15 -5.18 1.81
C SER A 65 5.81 -4.57 1.39
N ILE A 66 5.18 -5.11 0.35
CA ILE A 66 3.88 -4.65 -0.14
C ILE A 66 2.76 -4.99 0.86
N GLU A 67 2.77 -6.18 1.46
CA GLU A 67 1.79 -6.56 2.49
C GLU A 67 1.88 -5.64 3.73
N GLU A 68 3.09 -5.31 4.18
CA GLU A 68 3.32 -4.35 5.27
C GLU A 68 2.85 -2.93 4.91
N ALA A 69 3.01 -2.53 3.64
CA ALA A 69 2.50 -1.26 3.15
C ALA A 69 0.95 -1.23 3.16
N VAL A 70 0.28 -2.30 2.69
CA VAL A 70 -1.18 -2.40 2.72
C VAL A 70 -1.73 -2.28 4.14
N GLU A 71 -1.15 -2.98 5.11
CA GLU A 71 -1.61 -2.89 6.50
C GLU A 71 -1.39 -1.51 7.12
N ALA A 72 -0.29 -0.83 6.78
CA ALA A 72 -0.07 0.55 7.21
C ALA A 72 -1.12 1.51 6.62
N PHE A 73 -1.47 1.34 5.34
CA PHE A 73 -2.47 2.16 4.65
C PHE A 73 -3.87 1.89 5.20
N ARG A 74 -4.25 0.63 5.43
CA ARG A 74 -5.53 0.27 6.08
C ARG A 74 -5.64 0.89 7.47
N THR A 75 -4.57 0.81 8.26
CA THR A 75 -4.56 1.39 9.62
C THR A 75 -4.71 2.90 9.58
N PHE A 76 -3.98 3.58 8.69
CA PHE A 76 -4.11 5.02 8.54
C PHE A 76 -5.48 5.44 8.02
N SER A 77 -6.02 4.76 7.01
CA SER A 77 -7.36 5.06 6.46
C SER A 77 -8.48 4.95 7.51
N ARG A 78 -8.33 4.06 8.50
CA ARG A 78 -9.25 3.94 9.66
C ARG A 78 -9.07 5.04 10.70
N SER A 79 -7.94 5.74 10.69
CA SER A 79 -7.64 6.84 11.63
C SER A 79 -8.00 8.23 11.10
N LEU A 80 -8.32 8.33 9.80
CA LEU A 80 -8.86 9.51 9.13
C LEU A 80 -10.38 9.57 9.27
#